data_AF-A0A8S7CWX2-F1
#
_entry.id   AF-A0A8S7CWX2-F1
#
_cell.length_a   1.000
_cell.length_b   1.000
_cell.length_c   1.000
_cell.angle_alpha   90.00
_cell.angle_beta   90.00
_cell.angle_gamma   90.00
#
_symmetry.space_group_name_H-M   'P 1'
#
loop_
_entity.id
_entity.type
_entity.pdbx_description
1 polymer ?
#
loop_
_entity_poly.entity_id
_entity_poly.type
_entity_poly.pdbx_seq_one_letter_code
_entity_poly.pdbx_strand_id
1 'polypeptide(L)'
;MARPAKSKDNEKVKNFLQGKNFNRIPKKYRSILDKHTDKSKFHNTKGGNSLYLFEVLKHVSVLNNEEIGKCINSFKANDILRRIAKDISNEEYMYITANMYDDEGYLNVEFLQMFNSEFANLTVLKERQIRNYGLAARAASSEFELLIADEEELPPDVKEYLKSLVDSGIDKKKIADYLKKLN
;
A
#
# COMPACT_ATOMS: atom_id res chain seq x y z
N MET A 1 24.99 -19.11 3.62
CA MET A 1 23.69 -18.61 3.14
C MET A 1 23.88 -17.22 2.57
N ALA A 2 23.44 -16.97 1.33
CA ALA A 2 23.61 -15.66 0.69
C ALA A 2 22.85 -14.58 1.48
N ARG A 3 23.45 -13.39 1.65
CA ARG A 3 22.83 -12.26 2.36
C ARG A 3 21.43 -11.98 1.78
N PRO A 4 20.39 -11.80 2.62
CA PRO A 4 19.08 -11.35 2.13
C PRO A 4 19.28 -10.07 1.32
N ALA A 5 18.73 -10.02 0.10
CA ALA A 5 18.80 -8.84 -0.74
C ALA A 5 18.24 -7.62 0.00
N LYS A 6 18.91 -6.47 -0.18
CA LYS A 6 18.59 -5.16 0.41
C LYS A 6 17.07 -4.99 0.59
N SER A 7 16.62 -4.96 1.84
CA SER A 7 15.28 -4.47 2.13
C SER A 7 15.24 -2.98 1.74
N LYS A 8 14.22 -2.58 0.99
CA LYS A 8 14.02 -1.17 0.67
C LYS A 8 13.19 -0.56 1.79
N ASP A 9 13.67 0.55 2.34
CA ASP A 9 12.86 1.40 3.22
C ASP A 9 11.70 2.00 2.41
N ASN A 10 10.52 2.03 3.00
CA ASN A 10 9.28 2.48 2.40
C ASN A 10 8.52 3.46 3.31
N GLU A 11 9.12 3.97 4.39
CA GLU A 11 8.46 4.87 5.34
C GLU A 11 7.86 6.12 4.68
N LYS A 12 8.57 6.75 3.73
CA LYS A 12 8.06 7.94 3.02
C LYS A 12 6.78 7.63 2.24
N VAL A 13 6.77 6.53 1.49
CA VAL A 13 5.61 6.08 0.70
C VAL A 13 4.47 5.64 1.59
N LYS A 14 4.77 4.88 2.66
CA LYS A 14 3.81 4.45 3.68
C LYS A 14 3.09 5.64 4.30
N ASN A 15 3.84 6.64 4.75
CA ASN A 15 3.30 7.86 5.35
C ASN A 15 2.45 8.65 4.35
N PHE A 16 2.93 8.79 3.11
CA PHE A 16 2.14 9.40 2.04
C PHE A 16 0.82 8.66 1.83
N LEU A 17 0.83 7.32 1.77
CA LEU A 17 -0.36 6.50 1.53
C LEU A 17 -1.28 6.34 2.74
N GLN A 18 -0.87 6.79 3.93
CA GLN A 18 -1.66 6.66 5.14
C GLN A 18 -3.02 7.37 4.99
N GLY A 19 -4.10 6.68 5.38
CA GLY A 19 -5.47 7.19 5.22
C GLY A 19 -5.98 7.27 3.78
N LYS A 20 -5.14 6.99 2.76
CA LYS A 20 -5.57 7.00 1.36
C LYS A 20 -6.34 5.73 1.00
N ASN A 21 -7.23 5.86 0.02
CA ASN A 21 -8.03 4.78 -0.54
C ASN A 21 -7.55 4.48 -1.97
N PHE A 22 -7.30 3.22 -2.29
CA PHE A 22 -6.85 2.76 -3.61
C PHE A 22 -7.70 3.32 -4.76
N ASN A 23 -9.03 3.37 -4.61
CA ASN A 23 -9.95 3.88 -5.63
C ASN A 23 -10.00 5.41 -5.73
N ARG A 24 -9.37 6.13 -4.80
CA ARG A 24 -9.33 7.62 -4.77
C ARG A 24 -7.93 8.21 -4.92
N ILE A 25 -6.86 7.42 -4.96
CA ILE A 25 -5.52 7.97 -5.23
C ILE A 25 -5.47 8.56 -6.65
N PRO A 26 -4.64 9.61 -6.87
CA PRO A 26 -4.48 10.21 -8.19
C PRO A 26 -4.05 9.18 -9.25
N LYS A 27 -4.49 9.40 -10.49
CA LYS A 27 -4.27 8.48 -11.62
C LYS A 27 -2.80 8.09 -11.81
N LYS A 28 -1.87 9.04 -11.61
CA LYS A 28 -0.42 8.81 -11.74
C LYS A 28 0.12 7.74 -10.77
N TYR A 29 -0.38 7.71 -9.54
CA TYR A 29 0.01 6.69 -8.56
C TYR A 29 -0.64 5.35 -8.86
N ARG A 30 -1.92 5.35 -9.28
CA ARG A 30 -2.60 4.11 -9.68
C ARG A 30 -1.91 3.46 -10.89
N SER A 31 -1.50 4.25 -11.88
CA SER A 31 -0.79 3.73 -13.05
C SER A 31 0.55 3.07 -12.70
N ILE A 32 1.25 3.53 -11.67
CA ILE A 32 2.48 2.87 -11.20
C ILE A 32 2.15 1.48 -10.62
N LEU A 33 1.11 1.39 -9.80
CA LEU A 33 0.67 0.12 -9.22
C LEU A 33 0.24 -0.87 -10.31
N ASP A 34 -0.58 -0.40 -11.27
CA ASP A 34 -1.05 -1.20 -12.40
C ASP A 34 0.13 -1.69 -13.25
N LYS A 35 1.08 -0.80 -13.58
CA LYS A 35 2.31 -1.10 -14.33
C LYS A 35 3.13 -2.22 -13.68
N HIS A 36 3.32 -2.15 -12.36
CA HIS A 36 4.16 -3.14 -11.64
C HIS A 36 3.43 -4.43 -11.29
N THR A 37 2.11 -4.49 -11.53
CA THR A 37 1.29 -5.68 -11.30
C THR A 37 0.69 -6.27 -12.58
N ASP A 38 1.23 -5.87 -13.74
CA ASP A 38 0.72 -6.26 -15.06
C ASP A 38 0.96 -7.75 -15.40
N LYS A 39 0.15 -8.23 -16.35
CA LYS A 39 -0.20 -9.63 -16.65
C LYS A 39 0.98 -10.56 -16.90
N SER A 40 2.11 -10.09 -17.41
CA SER A 40 3.24 -10.94 -17.78
C SER A 40 3.89 -11.67 -16.59
N LYS A 41 3.84 -11.07 -15.39
CA LYS A 41 4.49 -11.63 -14.18
C LYS A 41 3.51 -12.14 -13.12
N PHE A 42 2.28 -11.63 -13.11
CA PHE A 42 1.27 -11.96 -12.10
C PHE A 42 0.17 -12.90 -12.60
N HIS A 43 0.12 -13.20 -13.90
CA HIS A 43 -0.81 -14.14 -14.53
C HIS A 43 -2.28 -14.01 -14.08
N ASN A 44 -2.72 -12.80 -13.75
CA ASN A 44 -4.05 -12.56 -13.21
C ASN A 44 -4.69 -11.37 -13.95
N THR A 45 -5.91 -11.59 -14.44
CA THR A 45 -6.63 -10.68 -15.35
C THR A 45 -7.52 -9.67 -14.61
N LYS A 46 -7.38 -9.53 -13.27
CA LYS A 46 -8.24 -8.67 -12.45
C LYS A 46 -7.40 -7.72 -11.57
N GLY A 47 -7.89 -6.49 -11.39
CA GLY A 47 -7.23 -5.40 -10.64
C GLY A 47 -6.96 -5.64 -9.14
N GLY A 48 -7.18 -6.86 -8.63
CA GLY A 48 -6.87 -7.23 -7.25
C GLY A 48 -5.37 -7.20 -6.94
N ASN A 49 -4.49 -7.45 -7.92
CA ASN A 49 -3.05 -7.41 -7.68
C ASN A 49 -2.55 -6.01 -7.30
N SER A 50 -3.07 -4.98 -7.97
CA SER A 50 -2.70 -3.58 -7.76
C SER A 50 -3.19 -3.09 -6.39
N LEU A 51 -4.37 -3.58 -5.96
CA LEU A 51 -4.87 -3.36 -4.60
C LEU A 51 -3.98 -4.05 -3.56
N TYR A 52 -3.56 -5.30 -3.77
CA TYR A 52 -2.64 -5.97 -2.84
C TYR A 52 -1.31 -5.24 -2.74
N LEU A 53 -0.78 -4.77 -3.87
CA LEU A 53 0.44 -3.96 -3.89
C LEU A 53 0.26 -2.63 -3.12
N PHE A 54 -0.90 -1.98 -3.28
CA PHE A 54 -1.25 -0.78 -2.53
C PHE A 54 -1.26 -1.01 -1.02
N GLU A 55 -1.90 -2.08 -0.57
CA GLU A 55 -1.98 -2.43 0.85
C GLU A 55 -0.58 -2.72 1.42
N VAL A 56 0.26 -3.46 0.69
CA VAL A 56 1.67 -3.68 1.07
C VAL A 56 2.42 -2.36 1.30
N LEU A 57 2.35 -1.44 0.34
CA LEU A 57 3.07 -0.16 0.43
C LEU A 57 2.54 0.73 1.57
N LYS A 58 1.30 0.52 1.99
CA LYS A 58 0.65 1.28 3.06
C LYS A 58 0.92 0.71 4.46
N HIS A 59 1.21 -0.58 4.56
CA HIS A 59 1.28 -1.29 5.84
C HIS A 59 2.70 -1.66 6.28
N VAL A 60 3.65 -1.74 5.34
CA VAL A 60 5.00 -2.20 5.65
C VAL A 60 6.01 -1.05 5.55
N SER A 61 6.79 -0.85 6.62
CA SER A 61 7.90 0.10 6.67
C SER A 61 9.11 -0.36 5.86
N VAL A 62 9.33 -1.68 5.83
CA VAL A 62 10.50 -2.31 5.22
C VAL A 62 10.05 -3.39 4.22
N LEU A 63 10.37 -3.21 2.94
CA LEU A 63 9.93 -4.11 1.87
C LEU A 63 10.81 -5.37 1.78
N ASN A 64 10.53 -6.32 2.67
CA ASN A 64 11.06 -7.69 2.61
C ASN A 64 9.95 -8.67 2.17
N ASN A 65 10.33 -9.83 1.64
CA ASN A 65 9.35 -10.76 1.06
C ASN A 65 8.42 -11.37 2.12
N GLU A 66 8.93 -11.61 3.32
CA GLU A 66 8.16 -12.19 4.43
C GLU A 66 7.00 -11.28 4.85
N GLU A 67 7.28 -10.02 5.18
CA GLU A 67 6.29 -9.02 5.57
C GLU A 67 5.27 -8.74 4.47
N ILE A 68 5.72 -8.75 3.20
CA ILE A 68 4.84 -8.62 2.05
C ILE A 68 3.85 -9.80 2.00
N GLY A 69 4.33 -11.02 2.22
CA GLY A 69 3.50 -12.21 2.31
C GLY A 69 2.46 -12.10 3.42
N LYS A 70 2.92 -11.81 4.65
CA LYS A 70 2.06 -11.63 5.84
C LYS A 70 0.98 -10.58 5.60
N CYS A 71 1.35 -9.40 5.08
CA CYS A 71 0.43 -8.31 4.78
C CYS A 71 -0.66 -8.69 3.77
N ILE A 72 -0.30 -9.29 2.63
CA ILE A 72 -1.30 -9.63 1.60
C ILE A 72 -2.21 -10.76 2.10
N ASN A 73 -1.66 -11.78 2.75
CA ASN A 73 -2.45 -12.88 3.28
C ASN A 73 -3.43 -12.40 4.37
N SER A 74 -2.97 -11.50 5.25
CA SER A 74 -3.81 -10.79 6.22
C SER A 74 -4.95 -10.04 5.55
N PHE A 75 -4.66 -9.26 4.50
CA PHE A 75 -5.68 -8.51 3.78
C PHE A 75 -6.77 -9.43 3.21
N LYS A 76 -6.37 -10.57 2.62
CA LYS A 76 -7.31 -11.56 2.06
C LYS A 76 -8.16 -12.24 3.14
N ALA A 77 -7.57 -12.58 4.29
CA ALA A 77 -8.31 -13.16 5.41
C ALA A 77 -9.32 -12.16 6.00
N ASN A 78 -8.91 -10.91 6.19
CA ASN A 78 -9.76 -9.85 6.71
C ASN A 78 -10.95 -9.54 5.80
N ASP A 79 -10.79 -9.64 4.47
CA ASP A 79 -11.90 -9.48 3.53
C ASP A 79 -12.99 -10.55 3.73
N ILE A 80 -12.58 -11.80 3.94
CA ILE A 80 -13.52 -12.89 4.27
C ILE A 80 -14.14 -12.66 5.63
N LEU A 81 -13.34 -12.35 6.65
CA LEU A 81 -13.81 -12.11 8.01
C LEU A 81 -14.88 -11.00 8.06
N ARG A 82 -14.69 -9.91 7.31
CA ARG A 82 -15.67 -8.81 7.21
C ARG A 82 -16.98 -9.24 6.55
N ARG A 83 -16.94 -10.19 5.62
CA ARG A 83 -18.16 -10.71 4.97
C ARG A 83 -18.99 -11.54 5.94
N ILE A 84 -18.34 -12.37 6.76
CA ILE A 84 -19.00 -13.23 7.76
C ILE A 84 -19.24 -12.53 9.10
N ALA A 85 -18.74 -11.31 9.30
CA ALA A 85 -18.79 -10.60 10.58
C ALA A 85 -20.22 -10.40 11.13
N LYS A 86 -21.24 -10.42 10.26
CA LYS A 86 -22.66 -10.32 10.66
C LYS A 86 -23.23 -11.64 11.19
N ASP A 87 -22.57 -12.74 10.85
CA ASP A 87 -23.03 -14.11 11.13
C ASP A 87 -22.32 -14.71 12.36
N ILE A 88 -21.37 -13.97 12.96
CA ILE A 88 -20.63 -14.36 14.16
C ILE A 88 -20.78 -13.30 15.26
N SER A 89 -20.58 -13.70 16.50
CA SER A 89 -20.58 -12.79 17.65
C SER A 89 -19.35 -11.87 17.65
N ASN A 90 -19.44 -10.76 18.37
CA ASN A 90 -18.30 -9.85 18.55
C ASN A 90 -17.14 -10.54 19.31
N GLU A 91 -17.45 -11.45 20.23
CA GLU A 91 -16.45 -12.23 20.97
C GLU A 91 -15.67 -13.17 20.04
N GLU A 92 -16.36 -13.90 19.16
CA GLU A 92 -15.73 -14.73 18.12
C GLU A 92 -14.90 -13.89 17.16
N TYR A 93 -15.43 -12.74 16.71
CA TYR A 93 -14.70 -11.83 15.82
C TYR A 93 -13.37 -11.38 16.45
N MET A 94 -13.40 -10.97 17.72
CA MET A 94 -12.21 -10.59 18.48
C MET A 94 -11.25 -11.76 18.65
N TYR A 95 -11.77 -12.94 18.98
CA TYR A 95 -10.98 -14.15 19.16
C TYR A 95 -10.26 -14.55 17.88
N ILE A 96 -10.95 -14.57 16.73
CA ILE A 96 -10.35 -14.84 15.43
C ILE A 96 -9.26 -13.82 15.13
N THR A 97 -9.54 -12.53 15.31
CA THR A 97 -8.57 -11.46 15.01
C THR A 97 -7.29 -11.60 15.83
N ALA A 98 -7.40 -12.03 17.09
CA ALA A 98 -6.26 -12.23 17.98
C ALA A 98 -5.45 -13.51 17.70
N ASN A 99 -6.06 -14.53 17.09
CA ASN A 99 -5.45 -15.87 16.96
C ASN A 99 -5.32 -16.37 15.51
N MET A 100 -5.71 -15.56 14.51
CA MET A 100 -5.63 -15.96 13.09
C MET A 100 -4.20 -16.11 12.57
N TYR A 101 -3.19 -15.70 13.35
CA TYR A 101 -1.80 -15.92 13.02
C TYR A 101 -1.19 -16.96 13.96
N ASP A 102 -0.25 -17.75 13.44
CA ASP A 102 0.61 -18.58 14.25
C ASP A 102 1.67 -17.75 14.99
N ASP A 103 2.46 -18.43 15.82
CA ASP A 103 3.50 -17.80 16.65
C ASP A 103 4.63 -17.17 15.81
N GLU A 104 4.76 -17.53 14.53
CA GLU A 104 5.71 -16.94 13.58
C GLU A 104 5.10 -15.74 12.81
N GLY A 105 3.82 -15.43 13.05
CA GLY A 105 3.08 -14.35 12.42
C GLY A 105 2.56 -14.68 11.01
N TYR A 106 2.54 -15.95 10.61
CA TYR A 106 1.90 -16.39 9.37
C TYR A 106 0.44 -16.74 9.59
N LEU A 107 -0.34 -16.71 8.51
CA LEU A 107 -1.77 -16.96 8.57
C LEU A 107 -2.05 -18.43 8.92
N ASN A 108 -2.74 -18.67 10.03
CA ASN A 108 -3.15 -20.00 10.45
C ASN A 108 -4.44 -20.41 9.72
N VAL A 109 -4.28 -21.03 8.54
CA VAL A 109 -5.40 -21.42 7.67
C VAL A 109 -6.24 -22.53 8.30
N GLU A 110 -5.62 -23.50 8.96
CA GLU A 110 -6.32 -24.62 9.61
C GLU A 110 -7.26 -24.10 10.72
N PHE A 111 -6.76 -23.19 11.57
CA PHE A 111 -7.56 -22.50 12.57
C PHE A 111 -8.76 -21.79 11.94
N LEU A 112 -8.54 -20.96 10.91
CA LEU A 112 -9.61 -20.20 10.27
C LEU A 112 -10.69 -21.09 9.65
N GLN A 113 -10.31 -22.23 9.07
CA GLN A 113 -11.23 -23.20 8.48
C GLN A 113 -12.14 -23.87 9.52
N MET A 114 -11.71 -23.98 10.78
CA MET A 114 -12.55 -24.49 11.86
C MET A 114 -13.69 -23.53 12.24
N PHE A 115 -13.53 -22.22 12.01
CA PHE A 115 -14.55 -21.22 12.35
C PHE A 115 -15.63 -21.08 11.29
N ASN A 116 -15.26 -21.08 10.00
CA ASN A 116 -16.22 -20.85 8.93
C ASN A 116 -15.76 -21.45 7.60
N SER A 117 -16.70 -22.05 6.87
CA SER A 117 -16.43 -22.67 5.56
C SER A 117 -16.03 -21.67 4.47
N GLU A 118 -16.31 -20.38 4.62
CA GLU A 118 -15.82 -19.32 3.71
C GLU A 118 -14.28 -19.27 3.66
N PHE A 119 -13.60 -19.66 4.74
CA PHE A 119 -12.13 -19.75 4.77
C PHE A 119 -11.58 -20.99 4.05
N ALA A 120 -12.41 -21.98 3.71
CA ALA A 120 -11.95 -23.19 3.01
C ALA A 120 -11.29 -22.87 1.65
N ASN A 121 -11.72 -21.78 1.00
CA ASN A 121 -11.21 -21.34 -0.30
C ASN A 121 -10.09 -20.28 -0.20
N LEU A 122 -9.60 -19.97 1.00
CA LEU A 122 -8.55 -18.98 1.21
C LEU A 122 -7.23 -19.47 0.61
N THR A 123 -6.86 -18.91 -0.54
CA THR A 123 -5.59 -19.22 -1.20
C THR A 123 -4.49 -18.29 -0.71
N VAL A 124 -3.57 -18.81 0.11
CA VAL A 124 -2.35 -18.10 0.57
C VAL A 124 -1.38 -17.90 -0.61
N LEU A 125 -0.63 -16.78 -0.61
CA LEU A 125 0.41 -16.57 -1.60
C LEU A 125 1.54 -17.60 -1.46
N LYS A 126 1.92 -18.20 -2.59
CA LYS A 126 3.09 -19.08 -2.69
C LYS A 126 4.38 -18.28 -2.82
N GLU A 127 5.52 -18.89 -2.50
CA GLU A 127 6.85 -18.25 -2.52
C GLU A 127 7.13 -17.46 -3.81
N ARG A 128 6.84 -18.04 -4.98
CA ARG A 128 7.00 -17.36 -6.28
C ARG A 128 6.16 -16.09 -6.38
N GLN A 129 4.92 -16.12 -5.90
CA GLN A 129 4.02 -14.97 -5.92
C GLN A 129 4.51 -13.89 -4.96
N ILE A 130 4.92 -14.28 -3.75
CA ILE A 130 5.50 -13.38 -2.76
C ILE A 130 6.74 -12.69 -3.33
N ARG A 131 7.63 -13.43 -4.00
CA ARG A 131 8.81 -12.86 -4.67
C ARG A 131 8.43 -11.85 -5.74
N ASN A 132 7.41 -12.15 -6.56
CA ASN A 132 6.94 -11.23 -7.59
C ASN A 132 6.38 -9.94 -6.98
N TYR A 133 5.54 -10.04 -5.94
CA TYR A 133 5.07 -8.87 -5.19
C TYR A 133 6.22 -8.10 -4.54
N GLY A 134 7.24 -8.80 -4.02
CA GLY A 134 8.44 -8.17 -3.49
C GLY A 134 9.20 -7.34 -4.52
N LEU A 135 9.33 -7.82 -5.75
CA LEU A 135 9.97 -7.06 -6.83
C LEU A 135 9.10 -5.85 -7.24
N ALA A 136 7.79 -6.05 -7.37
CA ALA A 136 6.85 -4.99 -7.73
C ALA A 136 6.79 -3.87 -6.67
N ALA A 137 6.75 -4.23 -5.38
CA ALA A 137 6.68 -3.26 -4.29
C ALA A 137 7.91 -2.37 -4.25
N ARG A 138 9.11 -2.94 -4.41
CA ARG A 138 10.34 -2.15 -4.43
C ARG A 138 10.40 -1.18 -5.61
N ALA A 139 9.98 -1.64 -6.80
CA ALA A 139 9.97 -0.80 -7.99
C ALA A 139 8.91 0.31 -7.89
N ALA A 140 7.69 -0.04 -7.46
CA ALA A 140 6.62 0.93 -7.26
C ALA A 140 6.97 1.96 -6.18
N SER A 141 7.54 1.52 -5.05
CA SER A 141 8.00 2.40 -3.98
C SER A 141 9.00 3.45 -4.49
N SER A 142 9.99 3.04 -5.31
CA SER A 142 10.91 4.00 -5.94
C SER A 142 10.23 5.03 -6.83
N GLU A 143 9.27 4.61 -7.66
CA GLU A 143 8.55 5.55 -8.53
C GLU A 143 7.61 6.47 -7.74
N PHE A 144 7.03 5.98 -6.64
CA PHE A 144 6.25 6.79 -5.71
C PHE A 144 7.11 7.86 -5.05
N GLU A 145 8.29 7.50 -4.52
CA GLU A 145 9.19 8.44 -3.86
C GLU A 145 9.61 9.59 -4.76
N LEU A 146 9.90 9.31 -6.04
CA LEU A 146 10.21 10.34 -7.03
C LEU A 146 9.04 11.29 -7.23
N LEU A 147 7.82 10.76 -7.44
CA LEU A 147 6.63 11.58 -7.60
C LEU A 147 6.25 12.37 -6.35
N ILE A 148 6.51 11.83 -5.16
CA ILE A 148 6.29 12.55 -3.91
C ILE A 148 7.34 13.65 -3.77
N ALA A 149 8.60 13.40 -4.11
CA ALA A 149 9.65 14.43 -4.10
C ALA A 149 9.36 15.57 -5.08
N ASP A 150 8.81 15.28 -6.26
CA ASP A 150 8.36 16.31 -7.21
C ASP A 150 7.15 17.12 -6.69
N GLU A 151 6.36 16.55 -5.77
CA GLU A 151 5.25 17.26 -5.08
C GLU A 151 5.71 17.99 -3.81
N GLU A 152 6.79 17.53 -3.16
CA GLU A 152 7.30 18.07 -1.91
C GLU A 152 8.31 19.20 -2.15
N GLU A 153 7.75 20.40 -2.02
CA GLU A 153 8.42 21.66 -1.69
C GLU A 153 8.99 22.47 -2.86
N LEU A 154 8.35 23.63 -3.09
CA LEU A 154 9.04 24.78 -3.65
C LEU A 154 10.33 25.01 -2.85
N PRO A 155 11.47 25.27 -3.52
CA PRO A 155 12.71 25.44 -2.80
C PRO A 155 12.63 26.63 -1.80
N PRO A 156 13.43 26.61 -0.72
CA PRO A 156 13.24 27.50 0.43
C PRO A 156 13.21 29.00 0.06
N ASP A 157 14.04 29.39 -0.90
CA ASP A 157 14.10 30.71 -1.50
C ASP A 157 12.79 31.11 -2.20
N VAL A 158 12.18 30.18 -2.95
CA VAL A 158 10.89 30.40 -3.60
C VAL A 158 9.77 30.50 -2.58
N LYS A 159 9.81 29.70 -1.50
CA LYS A 159 8.85 29.82 -0.40
C LYS A 159 8.96 31.16 0.33
N GLU A 160 10.18 31.59 0.64
CA GLU A 160 10.43 32.90 1.26
C GLU A 160 9.98 34.05 0.35
N TYR A 161 10.24 33.95 -0.95
CA TYR A 161 9.79 34.94 -1.92
C TYR A 161 8.27 35.00 -2.02
N LEU A 162 7.58 33.86 -2.15
CA LEU A 162 6.12 33.84 -2.19
C LEU A 162 5.51 34.37 -0.88
N LYS A 163 6.14 34.09 0.25
CA LYS A 163 5.73 34.62 1.55
C LYS A 163 5.92 36.15 1.61
N SER A 164 7.04 36.68 1.14
CA SER A 164 7.28 38.14 1.12
C SER A 164 6.29 38.88 0.23
N LEU A 165 5.87 38.29 -0.90
CA LEU A 165 4.82 38.86 -1.76
C LEU A 165 3.47 38.94 -1.04
N VAL A 166 3.09 37.89 -0.30
CA VAL A 166 1.86 37.86 0.49
C VAL A 166 1.94 38.88 1.64
N ASP A 167 3.07 38.94 2.34
CA ASP A 167 3.30 39.89 3.44
C ASP A 167 3.31 41.35 2.94
N SER A 168 3.68 41.57 1.67
CA SER A 168 3.59 42.86 0.98
C SER A 168 2.17 43.22 0.48
N GLY A 169 1.16 42.39 0.80
CA GLY A 169 -0.24 42.63 0.48
C GLY A 169 -0.72 42.09 -0.87
N ILE A 170 0.07 41.26 -1.55
CA ILE A 170 -0.36 40.64 -2.81
C ILE A 170 -1.27 39.45 -2.51
N ASP A 171 -2.44 39.46 -3.15
CA ASP A 171 -3.43 38.38 -3.02
C ASP A 171 -2.87 37.04 -3.52
N LYS A 172 -2.94 36.02 -2.66
CA LYS A 172 -2.58 34.63 -2.96
C LYS A 172 -3.25 34.12 -4.23
N LYS A 173 -4.48 34.57 -4.52
CA LYS A 173 -5.21 34.17 -5.73
C LYS A 173 -4.56 34.72 -7.00
N LYS A 174 -4.10 35.97 -6.97
CA LYS A 174 -3.35 36.58 -8.10
C LYS A 174 -2.00 35.90 -8.32
N ILE A 175 -1.31 35.54 -7.24
CA ILE A 175 -0.04 34.79 -7.31
C ILE A 175 -0.29 33.42 -7.97
N ALA A 176 -1.31 32.68 -7.52
CA ALA A 176 -1.66 31.38 -8.09
C ALA A 176 -2.08 31.48 -9.57
N ASP A 177 -2.86 32.49 -9.94
CA ASP A 177 -3.31 32.72 -11.33
C ASP A 177 -2.14 33.11 -12.24
N TYR A 178 -1.15 33.84 -11.73
CA TYR A 178 0.08 34.15 -12.46
C TYR A 178 0.95 32.91 -12.67
N LEU A 179 1.17 32.11 -11.64
CA LEU A 179 1.94 30.86 -11.74
C LEU A 179 1.28 29.85 -12.70
N LYS A 180 -0.06 29.81 -12.76
CA LYS A 180 -0.79 28.98 -13.74
C LYS A 180 -0.62 29.41 -15.19
N LYS A 181 -0.24 30.67 -15.46
CA LYS A 181 0.02 31.18 -16.82
C LYS A 181 1.46 30.91 -17.30
N LEU A 182 2.36 30.56 -16.37
CA LEU A 182 3.76 30.25 -16.67
C LEU A 182 3.99 28.77 -17.04
N ASN A 183 2.99 27.92 -16.78
CA ASN A 183 2.91 26.53 -17.25
C ASN A 183 1.96 26.43 -18.45
#